data_AF-A0A150FWV8-F1
#
_entry.id   AF-A0A150FWV8-F1
#
_cell.length_a   1.000
_cell.length_b   1.000
_cell.length_c   1.000
_cell.angle_alpha   90.00
_cell.angle_beta   90.00
_cell.angle_gamma   90.00
#
_symmetry.space_group_name_H-M   'P 1'
#
loop_
_entity.id
_entity.type
_entity.pdbx_description
1 polymer ?
#
loop_
_entity_poly.entity_id
_entity_poly.type
_entity_poly.pdbx_seq_one_letter_code
_entity_poly.pdbx_strand_id
1 'polypeptide(L)'
;MGPPAPAPGGGQPLAMTGNNTRKAHRYCDDLAAPVRTHVGTEPYAPVHRVEWRKVMDGEPVEINPSIGSGYKVMSVQEWSARWKRNDDFPTCLAEECGSIDTREHYFTQTWCRGKRVWASEALCMACHRFSWRTYQDPDFKTPEQHEKELWQSMAAGGAPR
;
A
#
# COMPACT_ATOMS: atom_id res chain seq x y z
N MET A 1 58.37 -21.43 45.84
CA MET A 1 57.87 -20.54 44.76
C MET A 1 56.81 -21.31 44.00
N GLY A 2 55.58 -20.81 43.92
CA GLY A 2 54.49 -21.48 43.19
C GLY A 2 54.41 -21.02 41.73
N PRO A 3 53.73 -21.78 40.85
CA PRO A 3 53.49 -21.36 39.46
C PRO A 3 52.53 -20.15 39.41
N PRO A 4 52.62 -19.29 38.38
CA PRO A 4 51.71 -18.16 38.20
C PRO A 4 50.30 -18.62 37.77
N ALA A 5 49.30 -17.81 38.11
CA ALA A 5 47.90 -18.07 37.74
C ALA A 5 47.66 -17.83 36.23
N PRO A 6 46.68 -18.54 35.61
CA PRO A 6 46.29 -18.31 34.22
C PRO A 6 45.60 -16.95 34.05
N ALA A 7 45.86 -16.27 32.93
CA ALA A 7 45.19 -15.03 32.57
C ALA A 7 43.71 -15.28 32.19
N PRO A 8 42.80 -14.31 32.43
CA PRO A 8 41.41 -14.43 32.00
C PRO A 8 41.30 -14.50 30.48
N GLY A 9 40.54 -15.46 29.98
CA GLY A 9 40.38 -15.69 28.54
C GLY A 9 39.70 -14.52 27.82
N GLY A 10 40.21 -14.16 26.65
CA GLY A 10 39.62 -13.12 25.81
C GLY A 10 38.24 -13.52 25.32
N GLY A 11 37.19 -12.85 25.81
CA GLY A 11 35.85 -12.99 25.28
C GLY A 11 35.79 -12.48 23.85
N GLN A 12 35.48 -13.36 22.89
CA GLN A 12 35.19 -12.92 21.52
C GLN A 12 33.91 -12.05 21.54
N PRO A 13 33.88 -10.92 20.82
CA PRO A 13 32.65 -10.14 20.71
C PRO A 13 31.60 -10.98 19.99
N LEU A 14 30.43 -11.14 20.61
CA LEU A 14 29.27 -11.79 19.99
C LEU A 14 28.88 -11.01 18.74
N ALA A 15 29.16 -11.58 17.56
CA ALA A 15 28.77 -10.99 16.29
C ALA A 15 27.24 -10.98 16.20
N MET A 16 26.63 -9.79 16.30
CA MET A 16 25.18 -9.62 16.15
C MET A 16 24.78 -9.68 14.66
N THR A 17 24.99 -10.83 14.03
CA THR A 17 24.54 -11.14 12.68
C THR A 17 23.02 -11.34 12.67
N GLY A 18 22.28 -10.26 12.43
CA GLY A 18 20.82 -10.32 12.47
C GLY A 18 20.15 -8.98 12.19
N ASN A 19 20.45 -8.36 11.04
CA ASN A 19 19.74 -7.16 10.59
C ASN A 19 18.35 -7.54 10.07
N ASN A 20 17.49 -8.03 10.97
CA ASN A 20 16.19 -8.58 10.68
C ASN A 20 15.17 -7.45 10.49
N THR A 21 15.29 -6.73 9.37
CA THR A 21 14.33 -5.73 8.89
C THR A 21 13.06 -6.44 8.44
N ARG A 22 12.31 -6.97 9.41
CA ARG A 22 10.99 -7.56 9.21
C ARG A 22 10.09 -6.48 8.63
N LYS A 23 9.55 -6.69 7.43
CA LYS A 23 8.60 -5.76 6.82
C LYS A 23 7.40 -5.61 7.75
N ALA A 24 6.91 -4.39 7.92
CA ALA A 24 5.65 -4.15 8.62
C ALA A 24 4.52 -4.92 7.93
N HIS A 25 3.64 -5.55 8.71
CA HIS A 25 2.51 -6.31 8.19
C HIS A 25 1.53 -5.35 7.51
N ARG A 26 1.12 -5.68 6.28
CA ARG A 26 0.30 -4.79 5.44
C ARG A 26 -1.16 -5.19 5.51
N TYR A 27 -2.05 -4.22 5.33
CA TYR A 27 -3.51 -4.42 5.34
C TYR A 27 -4.04 -5.36 4.23
N CYS A 28 -3.16 -5.88 3.37
CA CYS A 28 -3.44 -6.71 2.21
C CYS A 28 -2.80 -8.11 2.29
N ASP A 29 -2.04 -8.44 3.35
CA ASP A 29 -1.27 -9.69 3.42
C ASP A 29 -2.11 -10.91 3.86
N ASP A 30 -2.92 -10.79 4.93
CA ASP A 30 -3.68 -11.92 5.54
C ASP A 30 -5.21 -11.85 5.27
N LEU A 31 -5.62 -11.57 4.04
CA LEU A 31 -7.04 -11.39 3.67
C LEU A 31 -7.81 -12.74 3.70
N ALA A 32 -8.77 -12.86 4.62
CA ALA A 32 -9.61 -14.07 4.76
C ALA A 32 -10.80 -14.14 3.78
N ALA A 33 -11.12 -13.04 3.08
CA ALA A 33 -12.13 -12.97 2.03
C ALA A 33 -11.51 -12.68 0.64
N PRO A 34 -12.21 -12.92 -0.49
CA PRO A 34 -11.72 -12.49 -1.80
C PRO A 34 -11.84 -10.97 -1.98
N VAL A 35 -10.77 -10.32 -2.45
CA VAL A 35 -10.82 -8.94 -2.95
C VAL A 35 -11.72 -8.88 -4.18
N ARG A 36 -12.66 -7.94 -4.19
CA ARG A 36 -13.52 -7.67 -5.35
C ARG A 36 -12.85 -6.66 -6.25
N THR A 37 -12.79 -6.96 -7.55
CA THR A 37 -12.10 -6.14 -8.55
C THR A 37 -13.05 -5.63 -9.62
N HIS A 38 -12.73 -4.49 -10.21
CA HIS A 38 -13.35 -3.97 -11.43
C HIS A 38 -12.30 -3.26 -12.28
N VAL A 39 -12.46 -3.31 -13.61
CA VAL A 39 -11.56 -2.70 -14.59
C VAL A 39 -12.39 -2.01 -15.66
N GLY A 40 -12.03 -0.78 -16.02
CA GLY A 40 -12.77 0.01 -17.00
C GLY A 40 -11.94 1.14 -17.63
N THR A 41 -12.52 1.81 -18.62
CA THR A 41 -11.98 3.04 -19.23
C THR A 41 -12.39 4.31 -18.48
N GLU A 42 -13.25 4.18 -17.47
CA GLU A 42 -13.77 5.23 -16.62
C GLU A 42 -13.40 4.97 -15.15
N PRO A 43 -13.18 6.02 -14.33
CA PRO A 43 -13.02 5.86 -12.90
C PRO A 43 -14.26 5.20 -12.26
N TYR A 44 -14.03 4.23 -11.38
CA TYR A 44 -15.08 3.69 -10.54
C TYR A 44 -15.48 4.71 -9.46
N ALA A 45 -14.50 5.42 -8.88
CA ALA A 45 -14.69 6.50 -7.91
C ALA A 45 -15.48 7.68 -8.54
N PRO A 46 -16.68 8.02 -8.02
CA PRO A 46 -17.51 9.08 -8.61
C PRO A 46 -16.82 10.44 -8.69
N VAL A 47 -15.97 10.75 -7.71
CA VAL A 47 -15.21 12.01 -7.59
C VAL A 47 -14.21 12.25 -8.72
N HIS A 48 -13.80 11.22 -9.46
CA HIS A 48 -12.81 11.35 -10.54
C HIS A 48 -13.44 11.43 -11.94
N ARG A 49 -14.69 11.01 -12.12
CA ARG A 49 -15.30 10.85 -13.46
C ARG A 49 -15.45 12.17 -14.23
N VAL A 50 -15.70 13.27 -13.53
CA VAL A 50 -15.87 14.59 -14.16
C VAL A 50 -14.53 15.09 -14.71
N GLU A 51 -13.49 15.10 -13.87
CA GLU A 51 -12.16 15.56 -14.29
C GLU A 51 -11.49 14.57 -15.28
N TRP A 52 -11.74 13.26 -15.17
CA TRP A 52 -11.27 12.29 -16.16
C TRP A 52 -11.81 12.58 -17.56
N ARG A 53 -13.13 12.81 -17.68
CA ARG A 53 -13.75 13.15 -18.95
C ARG A 53 -13.11 14.40 -19.56
N LYS A 54 -12.93 15.46 -18.75
CA LYS A 54 -12.25 16.68 -19.19
C LYS A 54 -10.85 16.41 -19.75
N VAL A 55 -10.03 15.58 -19.08
CA VAL A 55 -8.69 15.21 -19.59
C VAL A 55 -8.79 14.52 -20.95
N MET A 56 -9.76 13.62 -21.13
CA MET A 56 -9.93 12.85 -22.37
C MET A 56 -10.52 13.69 -23.52
N ASP A 57 -11.42 14.62 -23.22
CA ASP A 57 -12.06 15.53 -24.19
C ASP A 57 -11.21 16.79 -24.47
N GLY A 58 -10.11 17.01 -23.73
CA GLY A 58 -9.21 18.15 -23.89
C GLY A 58 -9.68 19.44 -23.20
N GLU A 59 -10.61 19.34 -22.24
CA GLU A 59 -11.16 20.47 -21.49
C GLU A 59 -10.27 20.90 -20.29
N PRO A 60 -10.44 22.13 -19.76
CA PRO A 60 -9.70 22.57 -18.58
C PRO A 60 -10.11 21.85 -17.28
N VAL A 61 -9.18 21.09 -16.69
CA VAL A 61 -9.31 20.49 -15.35
C VAL A 61 -8.87 21.45 -14.25
N GLU A 62 -9.41 21.26 -13.04
CA GLU A 62 -9.02 22.06 -11.88
C GLU A 62 -7.54 21.82 -11.51
N ILE A 63 -6.79 22.91 -11.29
CA ILE A 63 -5.42 22.84 -10.80
C ILE A 63 -5.48 22.42 -9.32
N ASN A 64 -4.79 21.33 -8.97
CA ASN A 64 -4.73 20.85 -7.60
C ASN A 64 -4.34 21.99 -6.62
N PRO A 65 -5.15 22.30 -5.58
CA PRO A 65 -4.93 23.45 -4.70
C PRO A 65 -3.57 23.52 -3.99
N SER A 66 -2.81 22.43 -3.94
CA SER A 66 -1.44 22.42 -3.41
C SER A 66 -0.37 22.96 -4.38
N ILE A 67 -0.74 23.25 -5.64
CA ILE A 67 0.15 23.72 -6.71
C ILE A 67 -0.23 25.14 -7.19
N GLY A 68 -1.52 25.47 -7.14
CA GLY A 68 -2.05 26.77 -7.58
C GLY A 68 -3.57 26.79 -7.55
N SER A 69 -4.17 27.73 -8.28
CA SER A 69 -5.63 27.87 -8.39
C SER A 69 -6.05 28.16 -9.83
N GLY A 70 -7.30 27.84 -10.16
CA GLY A 70 -7.85 27.96 -11.52
C GLY A 70 -7.84 26.65 -12.28
N TYR A 71 -7.90 26.72 -13.62
CA TYR A 71 -8.07 25.57 -14.50
C TYR A 71 -7.01 25.55 -15.60
N LYS A 72 -6.64 24.37 -16.06
CA LYS A 72 -5.68 24.16 -17.16
C LYS A 72 -6.06 22.92 -17.96
N VAL A 73 -5.93 22.95 -19.28
CA VAL A 73 -5.93 21.72 -20.10
C VAL A 73 -4.67 20.92 -19.77
N MET A 74 -4.82 19.65 -19.39
CA MET A 74 -3.70 18.79 -18.97
C MET A 74 -3.75 17.45 -19.70
N SER A 75 -2.59 16.91 -20.04
CA SER A 75 -2.46 15.50 -20.41
C SER A 75 -2.71 14.57 -19.22
N VAL A 76 -3.04 13.30 -19.49
CA VAL A 76 -3.18 12.24 -18.47
C VAL A 76 -1.94 12.14 -17.58
N GLN A 77 -0.74 12.32 -18.15
CA GLN A 77 0.52 12.26 -17.43
C GLN A 77 0.72 13.42 -16.45
N GLU A 78 0.30 14.64 -16.82
CA GLU A 78 0.34 15.83 -15.96
C GLU A 78 -0.73 15.79 -14.86
N TRP A 79 -1.98 15.47 -15.23
CA TRP A 79 -3.11 15.42 -14.28
C TRP A 79 -2.87 14.38 -13.17
N SER A 80 -2.32 13.22 -13.54
CA SER A 80 -1.95 12.16 -12.59
C SER A 80 -0.54 12.30 -11.98
N ALA A 81 0.20 13.40 -12.23
CA ALA A 81 1.61 13.53 -11.82
C ALA A 81 1.86 13.57 -10.29
N ARG A 82 0.80 13.74 -9.49
CA ARG A 82 0.84 13.75 -8.01
C ARG A 82 0.18 12.52 -7.37
N TRP A 83 -0.36 11.62 -8.19
CA TRP A 83 -0.98 10.39 -7.75
C TRP A 83 0.13 9.44 -7.26
N LYS A 84 -0.13 8.68 -6.19
CA LYS A 84 0.89 7.84 -5.56
C LYS A 84 1.03 6.53 -6.31
N ARG A 85 2.19 5.89 -6.27
CA ARG A 85 2.24 4.45 -6.59
C ARG A 85 1.64 3.67 -5.42
N ASN A 86 0.84 2.65 -5.71
CA ASN A 86 0.47 1.65 -4.70
C ASN A 86 1.40 0.44 -4.88
N ASP A 87 2.39 0.29 -3.99
CA ASP A 87 3.37 -0.80 -4.04
C ASP A 87 2.81 -2.17 -3.56
N ASP A 88 1.61 -2.18 -2.96
CA ASP A 88 0.90 -3.40 -2.57
C ASP A 88 0.14 -4.01 -3.77
N PHE A 89 -0.34 -3.15 -4.66
CA PHE A 89 -1.09 -3.49 -5.85
C PHE A 89 -0.48 -2.89 -7.15
N PRO A 90 0.82 -3.11 -7.42
CA PRO A 90 1.55 -2.34 -8.44
C PRO A 90 1.09 -2.63 -9.87
N THR A 91 0.56 -3.81 -10.14
CA THR A 91 0.18 -4.26 -11.49
C THR A 91 -1.21 -3.79 -11.92
N CYS A 92 -1.33 -3.40 -13.19
CA CYS A 92 -2.61 -3.17 -13.85
C CYS A 92 -3.45 -4.46 -13.88
N LEU A 93 -4.76 -4.35 -13.60
CA LEU A 93 -5.70 -5.49 -13.66
C LEU A 93 -6.28 -5.75 -15.05
N ALA A 94 -5.92 -4.96 -16.07
CA ALA A 94 -6.30 -5.27 -17.45
C ALA A 94 -5.41 -6.40 -17.98
N GLU A 95 -6.02 -7.55 -18.28
CA GLU A 95 -5.36 -8.83 -18.63
C GLU A 95 -4.29 -8.66 -19.72
N GLU A 96 -4.62 -7.94 -20.79
CA GLU A 96 -3.75 -7.65 -21.95
C GLU A 96 -2.57 -6.69 -21.66
N CYS A 97 -2.53 -6.03 -20.49
CA CYS A 97 -1.66 -4.87 -20.29
C CYS A 97 -0.32 -5.19 -19.61
N GLY A 98 -0.30 -6.05 -18.58
CA GLY A 98 0.91 -6.42 -17.82
C GLY A 98 1.69 -5.29 -17.09
N SER A 99 1.35 -4.02 -17.30
CA SER A 99 2.13 -2.88 -16.81
C SER A 99 2.11 -2.72 -15.28
N ILE A 100 3.22 -2.21 -14.75
CA ILE A 100 3.43 -1.85 -13.34
C ILE A 100 3.57 -0.33 -13.11
N ASP A 101 3.41 0.50 -14.14
CA ASP A 101 3.24 1.96 -14.02
C ASP A 101 1.77 2.26 -13.76
N THR A 102 1.39 2.12 -12.49
CA THR A 102 0.04 2.41 -11.98
C THR A 102 0.12 3.51 -10.92
N ARG A 103 -0.92 4.36 -10.91
CA ARG A 103 -1.01 5.50 -10.00
C ARG A 103 -2.37 5.53 -9.30
N GLU A 104 -2.33 5.45 -7.97
CA GLU A 104 -3.46 5.52 -7.05
C GLU A 104 -3.78 6.96 -6.66
N HIS A 105 -5.08 7.28 -6.66
CA HIS A 105 -5.59 8.58 -6.21
C HIS A 105 -6.76 8.46 -5.23
N TYR A 106 -7.57 7.40 -5.35
CA TYR A 106 -8.56 7.06 -4.33
C TYR A 106 -8.03 5.92 -3.46
N PHE A 107 -7.87 6.17 -2.17
CA PHE A 107 -7.78 5.12 -1.16
C PHE A 107 -8.70 5.47 0.00
N THR A 108 -9.47 4.50 0.46
CA THR A 108 -10.25 4.60 1.70
C THR A 108 -10.07 3.34 2.53
N GLN A 109 -10.00 3.52 3.84
CA GLN A 109 -9.95 2.46 4.83
C GLN A 109 -10.82 2.90 6.01
N THR A 110 -11.72 2.04 6.45
CA THR A 110 -12.70 2.35 7.50
C THR A 110 -12.86 1.16 8.44
N TRP A 111 -12.71 1.42 9.74
CA TRP A 111 -12.75 0.42 10.81
C TRP A 111 -13.98 0.58 11.73
N CYS A 112 -15.11 1.06 11.18
CA CYS A 112 -16.24 1.57 11.96
C CYS A 112 -17.27 0.48 12.31
N ARG A 113 -17.66 0.36 13.59
CA ARG A 113 -18.73 -0.53 14.09
C ARG A 113 -18.60 -1.99 13.62
N GLY A 114 -17.38 -2.54 13.65
CA GLY A 114 -17.10 -3.91 13.22
C GLY A 114 -17.11 -4.12 11.70
N LYS A 115 -17.44 -3.09 10.90
CA LYS A 115 -17.26 -3.13 9.44
C LYS A 115 -15.86 -2.62 9.12
N ARG A 116 -14.98 -3.56 8.77
CA ARG A 116 -13.62 -3.29 8.28
C ARG A 116 -13.66 -3.37 6.77
N VAL A 117 -13.47 -2.22 6.12
CA VAL A 117 -13.61 -2.07 4.66
C VAL A 117 -12.46 -1.23 4.14
N TRP A 118 -11.88 -1.63 3.01
CA TRP A 118 -11.02 -0.74 2.23
C TRP A 118 -11.40 -0.75 0.75
N ALA A 119 -11.05 0.33 0.04
CA ALA A 119 -11.10 0.40 -1.40
C ALA A 119 -9.97 1.27 -1.96
N SER A 120 -9.48 0.89 -3.14
CA SER A 120 -8.35 1.47 -3.85
C SER A 120 -8.70 1.65 -5.32
N GLU A 121 -8.36 2.79 -5.90
CA GLU A 121 -8.42 3.04 -7.34
C GLU A 121 -7.07 3.47 -7.89
N ALA A 122 -6.56 2.70 -8.85
CA ALA A 122 -5.34 3.01 -9.58
C ALA A 122 -5.56 3.03 -11.10
N LEU A 123 -5.11 4.12 -11.74
CA LEU A 123 -5.00 4.29 -13.19
C LEU A 123 -3.70 3.66 -13.69
N CYS A 124 -3.75 2.92 -14.80
CA CYS A 124 -2.56 2.45 -15.51
C CYS A 124 -2.10 3.48 -16.54
N MET A 125 -0.83 3.90 -16.48
CA MET A 125 -0.27 4.89 -17.41
C MET A 125 0.02 4.33 -18.81
N ALA A 126 0.09 3.00 -18.96
CA ALA A 126 0.39 2.36 -20.25
C ALA A 126 -0.86 2.12 -21.11
N CYS A 127 -2.04 1.94 -20.51
CA CYS A 127 -3.29 1.62 -21.22
C CYS A 127 -4.49 2.50 -20.84
N HIS A 128 -4.29 3.47 -19.94
CA HIS A 128 -5.30 4.41 -19.44
C HIS A 128 -6.58 3.77 -18.87
N ARG A 129 -6.53 2.47 -18.49
CA ARG A 129 -7.61 1.81 -17.76
C ARG A 129 -7.48 2.05 -16.26
N PHE A 130 -8.62 2.26 -15.62
CA PHE A 130 -8.78 2.27 -14.17
C PHE A 130 -8.93 0.85 -13.65
N SER A 131 -8.33 0.59 -12.50
CA SER A 131 -8.48 -0.64 -11.73
C SER A 131 -8.98 -0.29 -10.33
N TRP A 132 -10.14 -0.83 -9.97
CA TRP A 132 -10.73 -0.70 -8.64
C TRP A 132 -10.57 -2.02 -7.89
N ARG A 133 -10.18 -1.92 -6.62
CA ARG A 133 -10.09 -3.04 -5.67
C ARG A 133 -10.87 -2.66 -4.42
N THR A 134 -11.69 -3.56 -3.89
CA THR A 134 -12.34 -3.36 -2.60
C THR A 134 -12.48 -4.66 -1.81
N TYR A 135 -12.40 -4.53 -0.49
CA TYR A 135 -12.37 -5.63 0.46
C TYR A 135 -13.30 -5.32 1.64
N GLN A 136 -14.00 -6.34 2.13
CA GLN A 136 -14.82 -6.27 3.33
C GLN A 136 -14.88 -7.63 4.03
N ASP A 137 -14.59 -7.62 5.33
CA ASP A 137 -14.58 -8.79 6.23
C ASP A 137 -14.67 -8.27 7.68
N PRO A 138 -15.47 -8.85 8.59
CA PRO A 138 -15.58 -8.39 9.97
C PRO A 138 -14.29 -8.50 10.82
N ASP A 139 -13.38 -9.45 10.55
CA ASP A 139 -12.43 -9.96 11.57
C ASP A 139 -10.93 -9.61 11.31
N PHE A 140 -10.66 -8.51 10.61
CA PHE A 140 -9.93 -8.62 9.33
C PHE A 140 -8.37 -8.06 9.01
N LYS A 141 -7.97 -8.15 10.37
CA LYS A 141 -6.83 -7.87 11.35
C LYS A 141 -5.90 -6.64 11.26
N THR A 142 -6.29 -5.44 11.76
CA THR A 142 -5.50 -4.21 11.53
C THR A 142 -4.02 -4.37 11.92
N PRO A 143 -3.05 -3.74 11.24
CA PRO A 143 -1.62 -4.00 11.47
C PRO A 143 -1.21 -3.89 12.94
N GLU A 144 -1.82 -2.98 13.70
CA GLU A 144 -1.59 -2.76 15.13
C GLU A 144 -2.15 -3.92 16.00
N GLN A 145 -3.21 -4.59 15.54
CA GLN A 145 -3.74 -5.82 16.15
C GLN A 145 -2.80 -7.00 15.89
N HIS A 146 -2.30 -7.15 14.67
CA HIS A 146 -1.31 -8.18 14.33
C HIS A 146 0.01 -7.98 15.10
N GLU A 147 0.53 -6.74 15.17
CA GLU A 147 1.69 -6.41 16.00
C GLU A 147 1.43 -6.69 17.48
N LYS A 148 0.27 -6.31 18.03
CA LYS A 148 -0.08 -6.58 19.43
C LYS A 148 -0.09 -8.08 19.74
N GLU A 149 -0.68 -8.90 18.88
CA GLU A 149 -0.67 -10.36 19.03
C GLU A 149 0.76 -10.93 18.95
N LEU A 150 1.59 -10.41 18.05
CA LEU A 150 3.02 -10.78 17.96
C LEU A 150 3.78 -10.46 19.26
N TRP A 151 3.63 -9.24 19.78
CA TRP A 151 4.23 -8.83 21.05
C TRP A 151 3.76 -9.69 22.23
N GLN A 152 2.48 -10.04 22.29
CA GLN A 152 1.92 -10.93 23.31
C GLN A 152 2.46 -12.36 23.20
N SER A 153 2.61 -12.89 21.97
CA SER A 153 3.22 -14.21 21.72
C SER A 153 4.69 -14.25 22.18
N MET A 154 5.48 -13.22 21.81
CA MET A 154 6.88 -13.10 22.21
C MET A 154 7.03 -12.97 23.74
N ALA A 155 6.17 -12.18 24.39
CA ALA A 155 6.15 -12.04 25.85
C ALA A 155 5.77 -13.34 26.59
N ALA A 156 4.99 -14.22 25.95
CA ALA A 156 4.64 -15.55 26.45
C ALA A 156 5.72 -16.62 26.16
N GLY A 157 6.90 -16.24 25.62
CA GLY A 157 7.97 -17.17 25.26
C GLY A 157 7.77 -17.88 23.91
N GLY A 158 6.76 -17.48 23.13
CA GLY A 158 6.55 -17.98 21.77
C GLY A 158 7.60 -17.44 20.81
N ALA A 159 8.43 -18.34 20.25
CA ALA A 159 9.25 -17.99 19.10
C ALA A 159 8.32 -17.65 17.91
N PRO A 160 8.45 -16.47 17.28
CA PRO A 160 7.61 -16.10 16.15
C PRO A 160 7.91 -17.01 14.96
N ARG A 161 6.86 -17.54 14.35
CA ARG A 161 6.93 -18.10 12.99
C ARG A 161 7.04 -16.97 11.96
#